data_AF-A0A8W7PF92-F1
#
_entry.id   AF-A0A8W7PF92-F1
#
_cell.length_a   1.000
_cell.length_b   1.000
_cell.length_c   1.000
_cell.angle_alpha   90.00
_cell.angle_beta   90.00
_cell.angle_gamma   90.00
#
_symmetry.space_group_name_H-M   'P 1'
#
loop_
_entity.id
_entity.type
_entity.pdbx_description
1 polymer ?
#
loop_
_entity_poly.entity_id
_entity_poly.type
_entity_poly.pdbx_seq_one_letter_code
_entity_poly.pdbx_strand_id
1 'polypeptide(L)'
;MYSEWASLYPVIAENINNAQTQSVLGKFSTVGGRDVAAVVIKQLASTLGITNNAEPSNLHTDQEVQWCMDVICHGLSLPLSEHDIIKDGVNIYCEWISAVLPQTKLSVPRPIIDDPNTYVRKIIKHLYNLFVPRPGEGTDTINRQAVLCHRVLRTLQDTAQNSQILTESCAAWRHRIALVEQWNRVNLVLTAKLLEFTYGPAFPEMKIADEDAHLVPDGMTNDGIAQAWIRFLKILGAPTDLCCPQVISRTPQFIQAVLLNADGIEPQHHPCLLSLPQIFLKTMKGIAGLVDAFLGFTKGSFSGLSSSRSTSSNHPNNVPQSASLPSTGFS
;
A
#
# COMPACT_ATOMS: atom_id res chain seq x y z
N MET A 1 -3.08 -2.66 22.54
CA MET A 1 -4.02 -3.24 21.55
C MET A 1 -3.75 -2.83 20.08
N TYR A 2 -2.67 -2.09 19.77
CA TYR A 2 -2.18 -1.90 18.38
C TYR A 2 -0.67 -2.19 18.22
N SER A 3 -0.04 -2.74 19.27
CA SER A 3 1.36 -3.17 19.27
C SER A 3 1.64 -4.43 18.45
N GLU A 4 0.59 -5.12 17.98
CA GLU A 4 0.71 -6.34 17.17
C GLU A 4 0.63 -6.09 15.66
N TRP A 5 0.53 -4.83 15.23
CA TRP A 5 0.79 -4.47 13.84
C TRP A 5 2.30 -4.50 13.62
N ALA A 6 2.85 -5.72 13.66
CA ALA A 6 4.19 -6.04 13.23
C ALA A 6 4.40 -5.42 11.85
N SER A 7 5.63 -4.93 11.62
CA SER A 7 6.11 -4.48 10.31
C SER A 7 5.36 -5.21 9.19
N LEU A 8 4.72 -4.49 8.27
CA LEU A 8 4.08 -5.12 7.12
C LEU A 8 5.11 -5.78 6.21
N TYR A 9 6.42 -5.63 6.47
CA TYR A 9 7.50 -6.17 5.66
C TYR A 9 7.44 -7.68 5.42
N PRO A 10 7.23 -8.57 6.42
CA PRO A 10 7.10 -10.00 6.18
C PRO A 10 5.86 -10.33 5.37
N VAL A 11 4.73 -9.64 5.61
CA VAL A 11 3.48 -9.81 4.85
C VAL A 11 3.63 -9.28 3.42
N ILE A 12 4.34 -8.18 3.21
CA ILE A 12 4.65 -7.61 1.90
C ILE A 12 5.61 -8.53 1.15
N ALA A 13 6.66 -9.03 1.82
CA ALA A 13 7.61 -9.99 1.25
C ALA A 13 6.95 -11.33 0.91
N GLU A 14 6.07 -11.86 1.76
CA GLU A 14 5.29 -13.08 1.52
C GLU A 14 4.27 -12.89 0.39
N ASN A 15 3.65 -11.70 0.30
CA ASN A 15 2.80 -11.32 -0.82
C ASN A 15 3.56 -11.19 -2.15
N ILE A 16 4.85 -10.85 -2.11
CA ILE A 16 5.75 -10.81 -3.27
C ILE A 16 6.26 -12.22 -3.61
N ASN A 17 6.43 -13.10 -2.62
CA ASN A 17 7.15 -14.37 -2.74
C ASN A 17 6.28 -15.65 -2.75
N ASN A 18 5.13 -15.65 -3.45
CA ASN A 18 4.37 -16.85 -3.91
C ASN A 18 3.09 -17.31 -3.18
N ALA A 19 2.66 -16.76 -2.04
CA ALA A 19 1.53 -17.36 -1.29
C ALA A 19 0.13 -16.99 -1.83
N GLN A 20 -0.04 -15.82 -2.46
CA GLN A 20 -1.36 -15.32 -2.91
C GLN A 20 -1.58 -15.36 -4.44
N THR A 21 -0.61 -15.84 -5.20
CA THR A 21 -0.71 -16.04 -6.66
C THR A 21 -1.08 -17.48 -7.03
N GLN A 22 -1.20 -18.38 -6.05
CA GLN A 22 -1.57 -19.78 -6.26
C GLN A 22 -3.09 -19.97 -6.20
N SER A 23 -3.69 -20.14 -7.38
CA SER A 23 -5.10 -20.51 -7.49
C SER A 23 -5.35 -21.96 -7.11
N VAL A 24 -6.55 -22.26 -6.60
CA VAL A 24 -7.01 -23.64 -6.37
C VAL A 24 -7.00 -24.45 -7.68
N LEU A 25 -7.18 -23.79 -8.83
CA LEU A 25 -7.08 -24.43 -10.15
C LEU A 25 -5.69 -25.03 -10.43
N GLY A 26 -4.64 -24.52 -9.79
CA GLY A 26 -3.30 -25.10 -9.88
C GLY A 26 -3.18 -26.50 -9.25
N LYS A 27 -4.17 -26.94 -8.46
CA LYS A 27 -4.23 -28.29 -7.88
C LYS A 27 -4.89 -29.32 -8.80
N PHE A 28 -5.51 -28.89 -9.90
CA PHE A 28 -6.12 -29.78 -10.88
C PHE A 28 -5.10 -30.15 -11.96
N SER A 29 -5.49 -31.05 -12.88
CA SER A 29 -4.66 -31.31 -14.06
C SER A 29 -4.47 -30.02 -14.86
N THR A 30 -3.33 -29.88 -15.54
CA THR A 30 -3.02 -28.69 -16.35
C THR A 30 -4.13 -28.38 -17.35
N VAL A 31 -4.69 -29.41 -17.98
CA VAL A 31 -5.82 -29.27 -18.92
C VAL A 31 -7.09 -28.83 -18.20
N GLY A 32 -7.44 -29.47 -17.08
CA GLY A 32 -8.66 -29.15 -16.34
C GLY A 32 -8.68 -27.72 -15.78
N GLY A 33 -7.59 -27.27 -15.16
CA GLY A 33 -7.47 -25.89 -14.67
C GLY A 33 -7.55 -24.86 -15.80
N ARG A 34 -6.87 -25.13 -16.92
CA ARG A 34 -6.87 -24.29 -18.12
C ARG A 34 -8.26 -24.17 -18.74
N ASP A 35 -9.00 -25.28 -18.89
CA ASP A 35 -10.31 -25.27 -19.54
C ASP A 35 -11.36 -24.55 -18.69
N VAL A 36 -11.33 -24.73 -17.36
CA VAL A 36 -12.18 -23.95 -16.44
C VAL A 36 -11.88 -22.46 -16.57
N ALA A 37 -10.60 -22.08 -16.57
CA ALA A 37 -10.20 -20.69 -16.74
C ALA A 37 -10.66 -20.13 -18.09
N ALA A 38 -10.49 -20.87 -19.18
CA ALA A 38 -10.90 -20.45 -20.51
C ALA A 38 -12.39 -20.12 -20.58
N VAL A 39 -13.27 -20.99 -20.05
CA VAL A 39 -14.73 -20.79 -20.11
C VAL A 39 -15.16 -19.59 -19.26
N VAL A 40 -14.68 -19.52 -18.02
CA VAL A 40 -15.10 -18.47 -17.07
C VAL A 40 -14.60 -17.10 -17.51
N ILE A 41 -13.31 -16.99 -17.88
CA ILE A 41 -12.71 -15.72 -18.30
C ILE A 41 -13.38 -15.21 -19.58
N LYS A 42 -13.63 -16.09 -20.55
CA LYS A 42 -14.33 -15.71 -21.79
C LYS A 42 -15.74 -15.21 -21.51
N GLN A 43 -16.47 -15.85 -20.59
CA GLN A 43 -17.81 -15.40 -20.21
C GLN A 43 -17.81 -14.05 -19.48
N LEU A 44 -16.80 -13.78 -18.65
CA LEU A 44 -16.66 -12.48 -18.00
C LEU A 44 -16.21 -11.39 -18.97
N ALA A 45 -15.34 -11.71 -19.93
CA ALA A 45 -14.86 -10.75 -20.92
C ALA A 45 -15.94 -10.31 -21.90
N SER A 46 -16.97 -11.14 -22.13
CA SER A 46 -18.08 -10.81 -23.02
C SER A 46 -18.94 -9.63 -22.52
N THR A 47 -18.95 -9.36 -21.21
CA THR A 47 -19.73 -8.26 -20.61
C THR A 47 -19.04 -6.89 -20.71
N LEU A 48 -17.74 -6.85 -21.02
CA LEU A 48 -16.93 -5.62 -21.07
C LEU A 48 -17.28 -4.70 -22.25
N GLY A 49 -18.04 -5.21 -23.22
CA GLY A 49 -18.43 -4.46 -24.41
C GLY A 49 -17.28 -4.18 -25.40
N ILE A 50 -16.25 -5.04 -25.43
CA ILE A 50 -15.11 -4.91 -26.37
C ILE A 50 -15.54 -5.29 -27.79
N THR A 51 -16.39 -6.31 -27.92
CA THR A 51 -16.93 -6.80 -29.19
C THR A 51 -18.45 -6.62 -29.31
N ASN A 52 -19.16 -6.57 -28.18
CA ASN A 52 -20.61 -6.42 -28.07
C ASN A 52 -20.96 -5.16 -27.26
N ASN A 53 -22.24 -4.91 -27.00
CA ASN A 53 -22.61 -3.87 -26.04
C ASN A 53 -22.16 -4.25 -24.63
N ALA A 54 -21.69 -3.27 -23.85
CA ALA A 54 -21.33 -3.50 -22.46
C ALA A 54 -22.57 -3.88 -21.64
N GLU A 55 -22.46 -4.90 -20.80
CA GLU A 55 -23.53 -5.42 -19.96
C GLU A 55 -23.17 -5.27 -18.47
N PRO A 56 -24.17 -5.11 -17.58
CA PRO A 56 -23.95 -5.12 -16.14
C PRO A 56 -23.31 -6.44 -15.66
N SER A 57 -22.49 -6.36 -14.62
CA SER A 57 -21.95 -7.57 -13.97
C SER A 57 -23.06 -8.43 -13.36
N ASN A 58 -23.02 -9.74 -13.64
CA ASN A 58 -23.87 -10.75 -13.00
C ASN A 58 -23.31 -11.24 -11.64
N LEU A 59 -22.16 -10.73 -11.21
CA LEU A 59 -21.56 -11.04 -9.91
C LEU A 59 -22.07 -10.04 -8.86
N HIS A 60 -22.75 -10.55 -7.83
CA HIS A 60 -23.44 -9.77 -6.82
C HIS A 60 -22.94 -10.03 -5.39
N THR A 61 -22.23 -11.13 -5.14
CA THR A 61 -21.71 -11.47 -3.81
C THR A 61 -20.19 -11.52 -3.76
N ASP A 62 -19.62 -11.28 -2.57
CA ASP A 62 -18.17 -11.36 -2.34
C ASP A 62 -17.61 -12.72 -2.76
N GLN A 63 -18.32 -13.80 -2.44
CA GLN A 63 -17.90 -15.17 -2.74
C GLN A 63 -17.78 -15.41 -4.26
N GLU A 64 -18.75 -14.94 -5.04
CA GLU A 64 -18.74 -15.04 -6.51
C GLU A 64 -17.54 -14.29 -7.08
N VAL A 65 -17.31 -13.05 -6.64
CA VAL A 65 -16.18 -12.23 -7.12
C VAL A 65 -14.85 -12.86 -6.72
N GLN A 66 -14.69 -13.31 -5.48
CA GLN A 66 -13.44 -13.95 -5.02
C GLN A 66 -13.15 -15.24 -5.83
N TRP A 67 -14.17 -16.05 -6.13
CA TRP A 67 -13.99 -17.23 -6.96
C TRP A 67 -13.56 -16.87 -8.38
N CYS A 68 -14.24 -15.91 -9.03
CA CYS A 68 -13.83 -15.44 -10.36
C CYS A 68 -12.41 -14.86 -10.36
N MET A 69 -12.02 -14.14 -9.30
CA MET A 69 -10.65 -13.63 -9.18
C MET A 69 -9.60 -14.73 -9.06
N ASP A 70 -9.90 -15.83 -8.36
CA ASP A 70 -9.01 -17.00 -8.30
C ASP A 70 -8.81 -17.61 -9.69
N VAL A 71 -9.90 -17.74 -10.46
CA VAL A 71 -9.86 -18.25 -11.83
C VAL A 71 -9.06 -17.33 -12.76
N ILE A 72 -9.25 -16.01 -12.68
CA ILE A 72 -8.47 -15.04 -13.46
C ILE A 72 -6.98 -15.08 -13.05
N CYS A 73 -6.68 -15.21 -11.76
CA CYS A 73 -5.30 -15.37 -11.27
C CYS A 73 -4.60 -16.58 -11.90
N HIS A 74 -5.31 -17.71 -11.98
CA HIS A 74 -4.84 -18.90 -12.69
C HIS A 74 -4.62 -18.61 -14.18
N GLY A 75 -5.62 -18.02 -14.85
CA GLY A 75 -5.54 -17.66 -16.27
C GLY A 75 -4.31 -16.82 -16.62
N LEU A 76 -3.97 -15.85 -15.77
CA LEU A 76 -2.79 -14.99 -15.93
C LEU A 76 -1.45 -15.71 -15.74
N SER A 77 -1.44 -16.88 -15.09
CA SER A 77 -0.25 -17.72 -14.90
C SER A 77 -0.08 -18.84 -15.94
N LEU A 78 -1.05 -19.05 -16.84
CA LEU A 78 -0.96 -20.02 -17.94
C LEU A 78 0.15 -19.67 -18.96
N PRO A 79 0.76 -20.67 -19.65
CA PRO A 79 1.80 -20.44 -20.67
C PRO A 79 1.41 -19.41 -21.73
N LEU A 80 2.38 -18.71 -22.37
CA LEU A 80 2.04 -17.62 -23.30
C LEU A 80 1.35 -18.11 -24.59
N SER A 81 1.37 -19.41 -24.85
CA SER A 81 0.55 -20.05 -25.88
C SER A 81 -0.95 -19.84 -25.65
N GLU A 82 -1.40 -19.67 -24.41
CA GLU A 82 -2.80 -19.40 -24.02
C GLU A 82 -3.13 -17.90 -24.09
N HIS A 83 -2.72 -17.24 -25.18
CA HIS A 83 -2.78 -15.78 -25.32
C HIS A 83 -4.17 -15.19 -25.08
N ASP A 84 -5.21 -15.80 -25.63
CA ASP A 84 -6.58 -15.26 -25.56
C ASP A 84 -7.09 -15.24 -24.11
N ILE A 85 -6.79 -16.29 -23.33
CA ILE A 85 -7.18 -16.38 -21.92
C ILE A 85 -6.48 -15.29 -21.11
N ILE A 86 -5.18 -15.10 -21.32
CA ILE A 86 -4.38 -14.07 -20.62
C ILE A 86 -4.89 -12.68 -20.99
N LYS A 87 -5.10 -12.42 -22.28
CA LYS A 87 -5.60 -11.14 -22.81
C LYS A 87 -6.95 -10.78 -22.20
N ASP A 88 -7.89 -11.72 -22.16
CA ASP A 88 -9.22 -11.49 -21.59
C ASP A 88 -9.16 -11.29 -20.06
N GLY A 89 -8.31 -12.05 -19.35
CA GLY A 89 -8.04 -11.82 -17.93
C GLY A 89 -7.51 -10.40 -17.64
N VAL A 90 -6.57 -9.92 -18.47
CA VAL A 90 -6.05 -8.55 -18.39
C VAL A 90 -7.16 -7.53 -18.65
N ASN A 91 -8.01 -7.75 -19.67
CA ASN A 91 -9.12 -6.85 -20.00
C ASN A 91 -10.09 -6.69 -18.83
N ILE A 92 -10.51 -7.81 -18.21
CA ILE A 92 -11.42 -7.83 -17.07
C ILE A 92 -10.83 -7.04 -15.90
N TYR A 93 -9.57 -7.29 -15.56
CA TYR A 93 -8.93 -6.59 -14.44
C TYR A 93 -8.66 -5.11 -14.70
N CYS A 94 -8.26 -4.73 -15.91
CA CYS A 94 -8.15 -3.31 -16.27
C CYS A 94 -9.50 -2.59 -16.15
N GLU A 95 -10.60 -3.27 -16.47
CA GLU A 95 -11.95 -2.74 -16.34
C GLU A 95 -12.38 -2.65 -14.87
N TRP A 96 -12.16 -3.69 -14.07
CA TRP A 96 -12.53 -3.71 -12.66
C TRP A 96 -11.74 -2.72 -11.80
N ILE A 97 -10.49 -2.41 -12.16
CA ILE A 97 -9.71 -1.34 -11.52
C ILE A 97 -10.41 0.03 -11.67
N SER A 98 -11.22 0.24 -12.71
CA SER A 98 -11.97 1.51 -12.86
C SER A 98 -12.93 1.81 -11.70
N ALA A 99 -13.20 0.85 -10.81
CA ALA A 99 -13.95 1.07 -9.57
C ALA A 99 -13.39 2.18 -8.67
N VAL A 100 -12.09 2.50 -8.77
CA VAL A 100 -11.47 3.58 -7.99
C VAL A 100 -11.41 4.93 -8.72
N LEU A 101 -11.95 5.00 -9.94
CA LEU A 101 -12.05 6.22 -10.75
C LEU A 101 -13.40 6.92 -10.55
N PRO A 102 -13.53 8.22 -10.88
CA PRO A 102 -14.79 8.96 -10.72
C PRO A 102 -15.98 8.37 -11.51
N GLN A 103 -15.70 7.67 -12.62
CA GLN A 103 -16.70 7.04 -13.46
C GLN A 103 -16.46 5.53 -13.54
N THR A 104 -17.20 4.79 -12.70
CA THR A 104 -17.18 3.33 -12.69
C THR A 104 -17.91 2.75 -13.91
N LYS A 105 -17.33 1.73 -14.53
CA LYS A 105 -17.95 1.02 -15.65
C LYS A 105 -19.06 0.06 -15.20
N LEU A 106 -20.02 -0.20 -16.10
CA LEU A 106 -21.20 -1.04 -15.83
C LEU A 106 -20.86 -2.50 -15.51
N SER A 107 -19.81 -3.02 -16.14
CA SER A 107 -19.31 -4.39 -16.01
C SER A 107 -18.58 -4.66 -14.68
N VAL A 108 -18.37 -3.63 -13.84
CA VAL A 108 -17.72 -3.77 -12.53
C VAL A 108 -18.71 -4.39 -11.53
N PRO A 109 -18.37 -5.52 -10.89
CA PRO A 109 -19.20 -6.15 -9.86
C PRO A 109 -19.47 -5.23 -8.67
N ARG A 110 -20.69 -5.31 -8.12
CA ARG A 110 -21.10 -4.54 -6.94
C ARG A 110 -20.17 -4.71 -5.72
N PRO A 111 -19.70 -5.92 -5.37
CA PRO A 111 -18.72 -6.07 -4.28
C PRO A 111 -17.42 -5.29 -4.47
N ILE A 112 -16.97 -5.12 -5.71
CA ILE A 112 -15.78 -4.32 -6.02
C ILE A 112 -16.08 -2.83 -5.86
N ILE A 113 -17.28 -2.38 -6.20
CA ILE A 113 -17.72 -0.99 -5.99
C ILE A 113 -17.86 -0.69 -4.49
N ASP A 114 -18.33 -1.65 -3.71
CA ASP A 114 -18.57 -1.50 -2.27
C ASP A 114 -17.25 -1.48 -1.45
N ASP A 115 -16.23 -2.26 -1.82
CA ASP A 115 -14.87 -2.23 -1.21
C ASP A 115 -13.71 -2.22 -2.24
N PRO A 116 -13.55 -1.13 -2.99
CA PRO A 116 -12.65 -1.10 -4.14
C PRO A 116 -11.18 -1.24 -3.77
N ASN A 117 -10.74 -0.77 -2.60
CA ASN A 117 -9.35 -0.88 -2.17
C ASN A 117 -8.90 -2.32 -1.96
N THR A 118 -9.74 -3.14 -1.32
CA THR A 118 -9.43 -4.54 -1.04
C THR A 118 -9.31 -5.33 -2.33
N TYR A 119 -10.26 -5.14 -3.25
CA TYR A 119 -10.29 -5.84 -4.53
C TYR A 119 -9.20 -5.35 -5.48
N VAL A 120 -8.97 -4.04 -5.63
CA VAL A 120 -7.91 -3.50 -6.50
C VAL A 120 -6.52 -3.95 -6.05
N ARG A 121 -6.26 -4.02 -4.73
CA ARG A 121 -5.00 -4.57 -4.22
C ARG A 121 -4.80 -6.02 -4.66
N LYS A 122 -5.83 -6.85 -4.60
CA LYS A 122 -5.78 -8.24 -5.08
C LYS A 122 -5.59 -8.29 -6.60
N ILE A 123 -6.29 -7.45 -7.36
CA ILE A 123 -6.13 -7.36 -8.81
C ILE A 123 -4.69 -7.03 -9.19
N ILE A 124 -4.08 -5.99 -8.58
CA ILE A 124 -2.69 -5.59 -8.86
C ILE A 124 -1.73 -6.75 -8.57
N LYS A 125 -1.95 -7.47 -7.46
CA LYS A 125 -1.18 -8.68 -7.13
C LYS A 125 -1.31 -9.76 -8.19
N HIS A 126 -2.52 -10.04 -8.68
CA HIS A 126 -2.72 -11.08 -9.70
C HIS A 126 -2.12 -10.67 -11.05
N LEU A 127 -2.20 -9.38 -11.42
CA LEU A 127 -1.59 -8.85 -12.64
C LEU A 127 -0.06 -8.99 -12.65
N TYR A 128 0.59 -9.13 -11.49
CA TYR A 128 2.02 -9.44 -11.40
C TYR A 128 2.39 -10.74 -12.16
N ASN A 129 1.50 -11.74 -12.19
CA ASN A 129 1.73 -12.99 -12.93
C ASN A 129 2.02 -12.76 -14.43
N LEU A 130 1.52 -11.66 -14.99
CA LEU A 130 1.80 -11.26 -16.38
C LEU A 130 3.26 -10.81 -16.58
N PHE A 131 3.92 -10.30 -15.55
CA PHE A 131 5.29 -9.77 -15.62
C PHE A 131 6.35 -10.84 -15.32
N VAL A 132 5.94 -12.04 -14.91
CA VAL A 132 6.84 -13.16 -14.67
C VAL A 132 7.44 -13.64 -16.01
N PRO A 133 8.77 -13.61 -16.18
CA PRO A 133 9.42 -14.12 -17.39
C PRO A 133 9.17 -15.62 -17.56
N ARG A 134 8.84 -16.03 -18.79
CA ARG A 134 8.59 -17.45 -19.14
C ARG A 134 9.70 -17.92 -20.09
N PRO A 135 10.67 -18.72 -19.61
CA PRO A 135 11.79 -19.15 -20.43
C PRO A 135 11.32 -20.13 -21.52
N GLY A 136 11.95 -20.07 -22.70
CA GLY A 136 11.65 -20.97 -23.82
C GLY A 136 10.52 -20.52 -24.75
N GLU A 137 9.97 -19.33 -24.52
CA GLU A 137 8.92 -18.73 -25.35
C GLU A 137 9.49 -18.09 -26.63
N GLY A 138 8.71 -18.10 -27.71
CA GLY A 138 9.07 -17.49 -28.99
C GLY A 138 8.98 -15.96 -28.95
N THR A 139 9.73 -15.28 -29.84
CA THR A 139 9.73 -13.81 -29.91
C THR A 139 8.33 -13.21 -30.09
N ASP A 140 7.44 -13.87 -30.84
CA ASP A 140 6.06 -13.40 -31.04
C ASP A 140 5.22 -13.46 -29.75
N THR A 141 5.30 -14.54 -28.97
CA THR A 141 4.55 -14.68 -27.71
C THR A 141 5.04 -13.67 -26.66
N ILE A 142 6.35 -13.44 -26.60
CA ILE A 142 6.96 -12.41 -25.75
C ILE A 142 6.49 -10.99 -26.15
N ASN A 143 6.46 -10.68 -27.45
CA ASN A 143 5.97 -9.38 -27.92
C ASN A 143 4.48 -9.17 -27.57
N ARG A 144 3.65 -10.20 -27.71
CA ARG A 144 2.25 -10.15 -27.27
C ARG A 144 2.11 -9.92 -25.77
N GLN A 145 2.91 -10.59 -24.95
CA GLN A 145 2.97 -10.35 -23.50
C GLN A 145 3.34 -8.90 -23.20
N ALA A 146 4.36 -8.35 -23.87
CA ALA A 146 4.81 -6.97 -23.67
C ALA A 146 3.69 -5.94 -23.94
N VAL A 147 2.85 -6.17 -24.96
CA VAL A 147 1.67 -5.32 -25.23
C VAL A 147 0.67 -5.36 -24.08
N LEU A 148 0.42 -6.54 -23.52
CA LEU A 148 -0.46 -6.69 -22.35
C LEU A 148 0.14 -6.01 -21.11
N CYS A 149 1.43 -6.19 -20.85
CA CYS A 149 2.15 -5.52 -19.76
C CYS A 149 2.05 -3.99 -19.89
N HIS A 150 2.27 -3.45 -21.09
CA HIS A 150 2.16 -2.03 -21.36
C HIS A 150 0.76 -1.51 -21.05
N ARG A 151 -0.28 -2.24 -21.46
CA ARG A 151 -1.68 -1.89 -21.14
C ARG A 151 -1.92 -1.85 -19.64
N VAL A 152 -1.49 -2.87 -18.91
CA VAL A 152 -1.62 -2.90 -17.44
C VAL A 152 -0.93 -1.69 -16.81
N LEU A 153 0.31 -1.40 -17.19
CA LEU A 153 1.06 -0.25 -16.66
C LEU A 153 0.36 1.08 -16.95
N ARG A 154 -0.21 1.25 -18.15
CA ARG A 154 -0.99 2.45 -18.50
C ARG A 154 -2.27 2.58 -17.69
N THR A 155 -3.01 1.48 -17.47
CA THR A 155 -4.20 1.49 -16.61
C THR A 155 -3.84 1.81 -15.17
N LEU A 156 -2.77 1.25 -14.63
CA LEU A 156 -2.30 1.56 -13.27
C LEU A 156 -1.83 3.00 -13.14
N GLN A 157 -1.15 3.53 -14.15
CA GLN A 157 -0.75 4.94 -14.19
C GLN A 157 -1.98 5.86 -14.17
N ASP A 158 -2.95 5.63 -15.04
CA ASP A 158 -4.20 6.40 -15.11
C ASP A 158 -4.95 6.34 -13.77
N THR A 159 -5.05 5.13 -13.21
CA THR A 159 -5.69 4.89 -11.91
C THR A 159 -4.98 5.66 -10.79
N ALA A 160 -3.66 5.58 -10.71
CA ALA A 160 -2.89 6.29 -9.70
C ALA A 160 -2.96 7.82 -9.87
N GLN A 161 -3.21 8.31 -11.09
CA GLN A 161 -3.34 9.74 -11.38
C GLN A 161 -4.73 10.28 -11.06
N ASN A 162 -5.77 9.50 -11.34
CA ASN A 162 -7.16 9.98 -11.35
C ASN A 162 -8.03 9.38 -10.23
N SER A 163 -7.50 8.46 -9.42
CA SER A 163 -8.25 7.88 -8.31
C SER A 163 -8.48 8.85 -7.16
N GLN A 164 -9.74 9.00 -6.75
CA GLN A 164 -10.11 9.71 -5.53
C GLN A 164 -9.89 8.83 -4.28
N ILE A 165 -10.11 7.51 -4.42
CA ILE A 165 -10.07 6.53 -3.34
C ILE A 165 -8.65 6.29 -2.81
N LEU A 166 -7.62 6.26 -3.67
CA LEU A 166 -6.24 6.07 -3.22
C LEU A 166 -5.76 7.21 -2.31
N THR A 167 -6.24 8.44 -2.56
CA THR A 167 -5.98 9.61 -1.73
C THR A 167 -6.77 9.53 -0.41
N GLU A 168 -8.04 9.16 -0.46
CA GLU A 168 -8.92 9.01 0.71
C GLU A 168 -8.47 7.88 1.66
N SER A 169 -7.82 6.85 1.14
CA SER A 169 -7.35 5.70 1.92
C SER A 169 -6.24 6.08 2.90
N CYS A 170 -5.30 6.95 2.52
CA CYS A 170 -4.31 7.43 3.47
C CYS A 170 -4.96 8.37 4.51
N ALA A 171 -5.97 9.14 4.09
CA ALA A 171 -6.72 10.00 5.00
C ALA A 171 -7.47 9.21 6.10
N ALA A 172 -7.97 8.01 5.78
CA ALA A 172 -8.66 7.15 6.74
C ALA A 172 -7.70 6.47 7.74
N TRP A 173 -6.41 6.29 7.39
CA TRP A 173 -5.44 5.54 8.21
C TRP A 173 -4.41 6.43 8.91
N ARG A 174 -4.46 7.74 8.68
CA ARG A 174 -3.52 8.74 9.22
C ARG A 174 -3.49 8.86 10.74
N HIS A 175 -4.48 8.30 11.44
CA HIS A 175 -4.48 8.17 12.90
C HIS A 175 -3.58 7.03 13.40
N ARG A 176 -2.82 6.37 12.53
CA ARG A 176 -1.90 5.28 12.86
C ARG A 176 -0.46 5.75 12.71
N ILE A 177 0.31 5.69 13.79
CA ILE A 177 1.71 6.15 13.81
C ILE A 177 2.60 5.41 12.80
N ALA A 178 2.39 4.11 12.61
CA ALA A 178 3.15 3.29 11.65
C ALA A 178 3.00 3.77 10.20
N LEU A 179 1.83 4.34 9.84
CA LEU A 179 1.63 4.93 8.51
C LEU A 179 2.53 6.16 8.35
N VAL A 180 2.56 7.05 9.35
CA VAL A 180 3.39 8.26 9.34
C VAL A 180 4.88 7.92 9.34
N GLU A 181 5.28 6.89 10.08
CA GLU A 181 6.67 6.40 10.08
C GLU A 181 7.09 5.90 8.69
N GLN A 182 6.25 5.10 8.05
CA GLN A 182 6.54 4.62 6.70
C GLN A 182 6.51 5.75 5.67
N TRP A 183 5.56 6.68 5.79
CA TRP A 183 5.48 7.87 4.96
C TRP A 183 6.74 8.73 5.09
N ASN A 184 7.25 8.93 6.31
CA ASN A 184 8.50 9.66 6.54
C ASN A 184 9.68 8.98 5.85
N ARG A 185 9.84 7.66 6.01
CA ARG A 185 10.93 6.89 5.38
C ARG A 185 10.92 7.03 3.86
N VAL A 186 9.76 6.86 3.23
CA VAL A 186 9.62 6.99 1.77
C VAL A 186 9.91 8.41 1.29
N ASN A 187 9.39 9.44 1.97
CA ASN A 187 9.67 10.82 1.59
C ASN A 187 11.16 11.18 1.74
N LEU A 188 11.87 10.63 2.74
CA LEU A 188 13.31 10.84 2.89
C LEU A 188 14.09 10.26 1.71
N VAL A 189 13.81 9.02 1.32
CA VAL A 189 14.47 8.36 0.17
C VAL A 189 14.18 9.11 -1.12
N LEU A 190 12.91 9.50 -1.36
CA LEU A 190 12.53 10.30 -2.52
C LEU A 190 13.21 11.68 -2.52
N THR A 191 13.34 12.32 -1.36
CA THR A 191 14.03 13.62 -1.22
C THR A 191 15.51 13.47 -1.53
N ALA A 192 16.18 12.44 -1.02
CA ALA A 192 17.59 12.20 -1.30
C ALA A 192 17.85 12.05 -2.81
N LYS A 193 17.08 11.21 -3.49
CA LYS A 193 17.19 11.03 -4.95
C LYS A 193 16.82 12.32 -5.72
N LEU A 194 15.84 13.09 -5.26
CA LEU A 194 15.44 14.37 -5.86
C LEU A 194 16.57 15.41 -5.77
N LEU A 195 17.20 15.55 -4.61
CA LEU A 195 18.31 16.49 -4.39
C LEU A 195 19.52 16.16 -5.26
N GLU A 196 19.82 14.87 -5.42
CA GLU A 196 20.94 14.39 -6.24
C GLU A 196 20.87 14.91 -7.68
N PHE A 197 19.74 14.77 -8.38
CA PHE A 197 19.62 15.27 -9.75
C PHE A 197 19.29 16.76 -9.85
N THR A 198 18.75 17.38 -8.79
CA THR A 198 18.39 18.81 -8.79
C THR A 198 19.62 19.69 -8.58
N TYR A 199 20.51 19.31 -7.66
CA TYR A 199 21.67 20.11 -7.26
C TYR A 199 23.01 19.46 -7.62
N GLY A 200 23.02 18.18 -7.99
CA GLY A 200 24.22 17.45 -8.38
C GLY A 200 25.07 16.96 -7.20
N PRO A 201 26.22 16.32 -7.49
CA PRO A 201 27.06 15.65 -6.50
C PRO A 201 27.77 16.58 -5.52
N ALA A 202 27.77 17.89 -5.79
CA ALA A 202 28.34 18.90 -4.89
C ALA A 202 27.41 19.23 -3.72
N PHE A 203 26.14 18.84 -3.80
CA PHE A 203 25.18 19.05 -2.72
C PHE A 203 25.41 18.06 -1.56
N PRO A 204 25.22 18.48 -0.29
CA PRO A 204 25.38 17.58 0.85
C PRO A 204 24.53 16.31 0.75
N GLU A 205 25.19 15.15 0.83
CA GLU A 205 24.52 13.85 0.74
C GLU A 205 23.64 13.56 1.96
N MET A 206 22.41 13.12 1.71
CA MET A 206 21.51 12.61 2.75
C MET A 206 21.87 11.17 3.13
N LYS A 207 22.07 10.90 4.42
CA LYS A 207 22.23 9.53 4.91
C LYS A 207 20.89 8.82 4.98
N ILE A 208 20.70 7.85 4.12
CA ILE A 208 19.58 6.92 4.13
C ILE A 208 20.01 5.62 4.81
N ALA A 209 19.14 5.02 5.63
CA ALA A 209 19.42 3.72 6.23
C ALA A 209 19.45 2.63 5.14
N ASP A 210 20.33 1.64 5.23
CA ASP A 210 20.44 0.57 4.22
C ASP A 210 19.12 -0.19 4.02
N GLU A 211 18.35 -0.35 5.12
CA GLU A 211 17.01 -0.95 5.10
C GLU A 211 15.95 -0.09 4.39
N ASP A 212 16.22 1.18 4.15
CA ASP A 212 15.32 2.12 3.45
C ASP A 212 15.66 2.28 1.97
N ALA A 213 16.87 1.88 1.56
CA ALA A 213 17.38 2.11 0.21
C ALA A 213 16.46 1.53 -0.89
N HIS A 214 15.79 0.41 -0.59
CA HIS A 214 14.92 -0.31 -1.51
C HIS A 214 13.44 0.11 -1.44
N LEU A 215 13.10 1.11 -0.63
CA LEU A 215 11.72 1.64 -0.56
C LEU A 215 11.30 2.35 -1.86
N VAL A 216 12.27 2.84 -2.63
CA VAL A 216 12.05 3.46 -3.95
C VAL A 216 12.78 2.62 -4.99
N PRO A 217 12.10 2.14 -6.05
CA PRO A 217 12.73 1.30 -7.06
C PRO A 217 13.92 1.97 -7.77
N ASP A 218 15.02 1.21 -7.92
CA ASP A 218 16.16 1.62 -8.72
C ASP A 218 15.80 1.54 -10.21
N GLY A 219 15.78 2.69 -10.89
CA GLY A 219 15.35 2.81 -12.28
C GLY A 219 14.15 3.72 -12.52
N MET A 220 13.59 4.33 -11.48
CA MET A 220 12.67 5.45 -11.69
C MET A 220 13.37 6.61 -12.40
N THR A 221 12.70 7.21 -13.39
CA THR A 221 13.19 8.42 -14.06
C THR A 221 13.15 9.61 -13.09
N ASN A 222 13.95 10.65 -13.36
CA ASN A 222 13.95 11.88 -12.55
C ASN A 222 12.54 12.50 -12.43
N ASP A 223 11.80 12.55 -13.54
CA ASP A 223 10.39 12.99 -13.54
C ASP A 223 9.50 12.08 -12.69
N GLY A 224 9.71 10.76 -12.75
CA GLY A 224 8.99 9.79 -11.93
C GLY A 224 9.26 10.00 -10.44
N ILE A 225 10.51 10.25 -10.06
CA ILE A 225 10.91 10.55 -8.68
C ILE A 225 10.28 11.85 -8.22
N ALA A 226 10.36 12.93 -9.00
CA ALA A 226 9.75 14.22 -8.67
C ALA A 226 8.22 14.12 -8.49
N GLN A 227 7.54 13.42 -9.40
CA GLN A 227 6.10 13.18 -9.33
C GLN A 227 5.71 12.31 -8.14
N ALA A 228 6.48 11.25 -7.85
CA ALA A 228 6.26 10.42 -6.67
C ALA A 228 6.44 11.22 -5.38
N TRP A 229 7.51 12.02 -5.29
CA TRP A 229 7.82 12.86 -4.14
C TRP A 229 6.67 13.83 -3.81
N ILE A 230 6.18 14.60 -4.79
CA ILE A 230 5.09 15.55 -4.54
C ILE A 230 3.76 14.85 -4.20
N ARG A 231 3.50 13.67 -4.78
CA ARG A 231 2.29 12.89 -4.49
C ARG A 231 2.34 12.29 -3.09
N PHE A 232 3.48 11.71 -2.70
CA PHE A 232 3.68 11.19 -1.35
C PHE A 232 3.54 12.32 -0.33
N LEU A 233 4.14 13.49 -0.56
CA LEU A 233 3.96 14.64 0.34
C LEU A 233 2.50 15.02 0.56
N LYS A 234 1.69 14.99 -0.50
CA LYS A 234 0.26 15.36 -0.44
C LYS A 234 -0.63 14.26 0.12
N ILE A 235 -0.16 13.01 0.19
CA ILE A 235 -1.02 11.85 0.48
C ILE A 235 -1.62 11.85 1.89
N LEU A 236 -0.97 12.51 2.86
CA LEU A 236 -1.48 12.62 4.23
C LEU A 236 -2.53 13.73 4.42
N GLY A 237 -2.76 14.58 3.42
CA GLY A 237 -3.60 15.77 3.54
C GLY A 237 -2.94 16.87 4.38
N ALA A 238 -3.76 17.79 4.91
CA ALA A 238 -3.26 18.88 5.73
C ALA A 238 -2.76 18.34 7.09
N PRO A 239 -1.49 18.60 7.49
CA PRO A 239 -0.96 18.09 8.75
C PRO A 239 -1.76 18.54 9.98
N THR A 240 -2.35 19.74 9.94
CA THR A 240 -3.22 20.28 10.99
C THR A 240 -4.42 19.39 11.29
N ASP A 241 -4.91 18.66 10.29
CA ASP A 241 -6.05 17.79 10.48
C ASP A 241 -5.68 16.58 11.37
N LEU A 242 -4.38 16.24 11.49
CA LEU A 242 -3.89 15.09 12.26
C LEU A 242 -4.04 15.29 13.75
N CYS A 243 -4.08 16.53 14.23
CA CYS A 243 -4.35 16.84 15.63
C CYS A 243 -5.84 17.13 15.92
N CYS A 244 -6.73 16.93 14.95
CA CYS A 244 -8.17 17.19 15.08
C CYS A 244 -8.97 15.88 15.18
N PRO A 245 -9.33 15.41 16.41
CA PRO A 245 -10.09 14.18 16.60
C PRO A 245 -11.38 14.14 15.78
N GLN A 246 -12.06 15.29 15.65
CA GLN A 246 -13.32 15.44 14.93
C GLN A 246 -13.21 15.15 13.43
N VAL A 247 -12.06 15.41 12.81
CA VAL A 247 -11.86 15.11 11.39
C VAL A 247 -11.74 13.60 11.19
N ILE A 248 -11.16 12.89 12.16
CA ILE A 248 -10.87 11.46 12.06
C ILE A 248 -12.07 10.62 12.50
N SER A 249 -12.69 10.99 13.63
CA SER A 249 -13.84 10.28 14.20
C SER A 249 -15.08 10.32 13.31
N ARG A 250 -15.16 11.28 12.38
CA ARG A 250 -16.26 11.43 11.43
C ARG A 250 -16.02 10.70 10.10
N THR A 251 -14.86 10.07 9.91
CA THR A 251 -14.61 9.29 8.68
C THR A 251 -15.51 8.05 8.68
N PRO A 252 -16.15 7.71 7.55
CA PRO A 252 -17.08 6.57 7.48
C PRO A 252 -16.44 5.25 7.95
N GLN A 253 -15.18 5.01 7.56
CA GLN A 253 -14.46 3.79 7.95
C GLN A 253 -14.20 3.73 9.45
N PHE A 254 -13.88 4.86 10.09
CA PHE A 254 -13.64 4.91 11.53
C PHE A 254 -14.94 4.70 12.31
N ILE A 255 -16.03 5.34 11.89
CA ILE A 255 -17.36 5.14 12.50
C ILE A 255 -17.74 3.66 12.42
N GLN A 256 -17.66 3.06 11.23
CA GLN A 256 -18.01 1.65 11.03
C GLN A 256 -17.13 0.73 11.89
N ALA A 257 -15.81 0.97 11.93
CA ALA A 257 -14.90 0.16 12.73
C ALA A 257 -15.18 0.24 14.23
N VAL A 258 -15.49 1.44 14.76
CA VAL A 258 -15.83 1.60 16.19
C VAL A 258 -17.18 0.96 16.49
N LEU A 259 -18.20 1.18 15.66
CA LEU A 259 -19.54 0.59 15.89
C LEU A 259 -19.55 -0.94 15.85
N LEU A 260 -18.68 -1.55 15.05
CA LEU A 260 -18.57 -3.02 14.94
C LEU A 260 -17.72 -3.66 16.04
N ASN A 261 -16.73 -2.94 16.59
CA ASN A 261 -15.70 -3.55 17.44
C ASN A 261 -15.55 -2.93 18.83
N ALA A 262 -16.20 -1.79 19.11
CA ALA A 262 -16.10 -1.10 20.39
C ALA A 262 -17.47 -1.03 21.06
N ASP A 263 -17.66 -1.86 22.09
CA ASP A 263 -18.91 -1.93 22.87
C ASP A 263 -19.31 -0.57 23.44
N GLY A 264 -20.24 0.11 22.75
CA GLY A 264 -20.87 1.35 23.22
C GLY A 264 -19.99 2.59 23.28
N ILE A 265 -18.76 2.55 22.76
CA ILE A 265 -17.87 3.72 22.73
C ILE A 265 -18.25 4.62 21.55
N GLU A 266 -18.57 5.89 21.83
CA GLU A 266 -18.75 6.87 20.76
C GLU A 266 -17.43 7.10 20.00
N PRO A 267 -17.44 7.18 18.66
CA PRO A 267 -16.23 7.33 17.85
C PRO A 267 -15.31 8.48 18.30
N GLN A 268 -15.87 9.60 18.73
CA GLN A 268 -15.10 10.76 19.20
C GLN A 268 -14.31 10.52 20.51
N HIS A 269 -14.71 9.52 21.29
CA HIS A 269 -14.10 9.15 22.56
C HIS A 269 -13.17 7.93 22.44
N HIS A 270 -12.98 7.40 21.23
CA HIS A 270 -12.18 6.21 21.03
C HIS A 270 -10.70 6.46 21.45
N PRO A 271 -10.10 5.62 22.31
CA PRO A 271 -8.78 5.88 22.91
C PRO A 271 -7.63 6.09 21.93
N CYS A 272 -7.72 5.54 20.70
CA CYS A 272 -6.67 5.75 19.69
C CYS A 272 -6.50 7.23 19.30
N LEU A 273 -7.55 8.05 19.45
CA LEU A 273 -7.51 9.48 19.13
C LEU A 273 -6.61 10.26 20.11
N LEU A 274 -6.29 9.70 21.28
CA LEU A 274 -5.33 10.29 22.21
C LEU A 274 -3.89 10.30 21.66
N SER A 275 -3.59 9.46 20.66
CA SER A 275 -2.26 9.39 20.03
C SER A 275 -2.04 10.48 18.97
N LEU A 276 -3.09 11.22 18.59
CA LEU A 276 -3.05 12.20 17.51
C LEU A 276 -2.00 13.32 17.67
N PRO A 277 -1.80 13.92 18.86
CA PRO A 277 -0.73 14.92 19.04
C PRO A 277 0.67 14.34 18.77
N GLN A 278 0.91 13.09 19.16
CA GLN A 278 2.19 12.41 18.89
C GLN A 278 2.37 12.12 17.39
N ILE A 279 1.30 11.70 16.71
CA ILE A 279 1.28 11.47 15.27
C ILE A 279 1.54 12.77 14.51
N PHE A 280 0.90 13.87 14.91
CA PHE A 280 1.16 15.20 14.37
C PHE A 280 2.62 15.60 14.55
N LEU A 281 3.17 15.49 15.77
CA LEU A 281 4.57 15.79 16.04
C LEU A 281 5.52 14.97 15.16
N LYS A 282 5.26 13.67 14.99
CA LYS A 282 6.10 12.79 14.17
C LYS A 282 6.01 13.15 12.68
N THR A 283 4.84 13.58 12.21
CA THR A 283 4.65 14.11 10.85
C THR A 283 5.44 15.39 10.64
N MET A 284 5.32 16.35 11.56
CA MET A 284 6.03 17.63 11.48
C MET A 284 7.55 17.48 11.57
N LYS A 285 8.05 16.54 12.38
CA LYS A 285 9.47 16.19 12.42
C LYS A 285 9.97 15.64 11.08
N GLY A 286 9.16 14.83 10.41
CA GLY A 286 9.45 14.36 9.05
C GLY A 286 9.60 15.51 8.08
N ILE A 287 8.59 16.40 8.02
CA ILE A 287 8.59 17.60 7.17
C ILE A 287 9.80 18.49 7.46
N ALA A 288 10.09 18.75 8.74
CA ALA A 288 11.27 19.53 9.14
C ALA A 288 12.56 18.90 8.62
N GLY A 289 12.70 17.59 8.72
CA GLY A 289 13.85 16.86 8.18
C GLY A 289 13.99 16.96 6.66
N LEU A 290 12.88 17.07 5.90
CA LEU A 290 12.95 17.34 4.47
C LEU A 290 13.44 18.77 4.20
N VAL A 291 12.95 19.75 4.95
CA VAL A 291 13.41 21.15 4.85
C VAL A 291 14.90 21.27 5.17
N ASP A 292 15.35 20.63 6.25
CA ASP A 292 16.77 20.60 6.64
C ASP A 292 17.63 20.01 5.52
N ALA A 293 17.16 18.97 4.84
CA ALA A 293 17.84 18.39 3.69
C ALA A 293 17.96 19.39 2.52
N PHE A 294 16.89 20.11 2.17
CA PHE A 294 16.94 21.17 1.14
C PHE A 294 17.87 22.34 1.51
N LEU A 295 18.04 22.61 2.81
CA LEU A 295 18.96 23.63 3.31
C LEU A 295 20.43 23.13 3.40
N GLY A 296 20.67 21.86 3.11
CA GLY A 296 22.00 21.26 3.21
C GLY A 296 22.45 20.97 4.65
N PHE A 297 21.54 21.02 5.62
CA PHE A 297 21.81 20.65 7.00
C PHE A 297 21.76 19.14 7.18
N THR A 298 22.81 18.44 6.76
CA THR A 298 22.91 16.97 6.84
C THR A 298 23.33 16.44 8.21
N LYS A 299 23.32 17.29 9.26
CA LYS A 299 23.78 16.92 10.60
C LYS A 299 22.63 16.45 11.49
N GLY A 300 22.70 15.17 11.87
CA GLY A 300 22.13 14.68 13.13
C GLY A 300 21.01 13.66 12.99
N SER A 301 21.32 12.52 12.37
CA SER A 301 20.63 11.24 12.55
C SER A 301 19.09 11.30 12.56
N PHE A 302 18.49 10.97 11.42
CA PHE A 302 17.10 10.53 11.32
C PHE A 302 16.75 9.31 12.22
N SER A 303 17.66 8.83 13.08
CA SER A 303 17.44 7.75 14.05
C SER A 303 16.24 7.96 14.97
N GLY A 304 15.84 9.20 15.26
CA GLY A 304 14.61 9.47 16.03
C GLY A 304 13.31 9.25 15.25
N LEU A 305 13.37 9.20 13.91
CA LEU A 305 12.23 8.94 13.04
C LEU A 305 12.05 7.44 12.78
N SER A 306 13.14 6.66 12.74
CA SER A 306 13.15 5.21 12.52
C SER A 306 13.24 4.36 13.79
N SER A 307 13.67 4.88 14.94
CA SER A 307 13.79 4.08 16.17
C SER A 307 12.45 3.95 16.91
N SER A 308 11.74 2.87 16.63
CA SER A 308 10.75 2.28 17.54
C SER A 308 11.38 1.12 18.30
N ARG A 309 12.42 1.37 19.12
CA ARG A 309 12.89 0.37 20.11
C ARG A 309 13.81 0.99 21.16
N SER A 310 13.20 1.65 22.14
CA SER A 310 13.81 1.77 23.48
C SER A 310 13.14 0.75 24.41
N THR A 311 13.65 -0.48 24.41
CA THR A 311 13.46 -1.38 25.55
C THR A 311 14.21 -0.77 26.73
N SER A 312 13.45 -0.24 27.68
CA SER A 312 13.92 0.15 29.00
C SER A 312 14.41 -1.08 29.74
N SER A 313 15.71 -1.36 29.67
CA SER A 313 16.39 -2.26 30.60
C SER A 313 17.81 -1.75 30.79
N ASN A 314 17.97 -0.79 31.70
CA ASN A 314 19.18 -0.59 32.47
C ASN A 314 18.84 0.32 33.65
N HIS A 315 18.36 -0.29 34.73
CA HIS A 315 18.49 0.29 36.06
C HIS A 315 19.95 0.10 36.50
N PRO A 316 20.71 1.17 36.76
CA PRO A 316 21.87 1.05 37.63
C PRO A 316 21.36 1.06 39.07
N ASN A 317 21.52 -0.07 39.76
CA ASN A 317 21.39 -0.13 41.21
C ASN A 317 22.46 0.78 41.82
N ASN A 318 22.05 1.95 42.30
CA ASN A 318 22.80 2.73 43.27
C ASN A 318 21.82 3.18 44.36
N VAL A 319 21.78 2.40 45.44
CA VAL A 319 21.14 2.76 46.71
C VAL A 319 22.07 3.74 47.42
N PRO A 320 21.63 4.95 47.82
CA PRO A 320 22.40 5.77 48.74
C PRO A 320 22.23 5.23 50.16
N GLN A 321 23.34 4.87 50.80
CA GLN A 321 23.40 4.59 52.24
C GLN A 321 23.03 5.86 53.02
N SER A 322 21.95 5.79 53.80
CA SER A 322 21.59 6.81 54.78
C SER A 322 22.50 6.70 56.01
N ALA A 323 23.28 7.76 56.25
CA ALA A 323 24.05 7.93 57.46
C ALA A 323 23.11 8.23 58.64
N SER A 324 23.26 7.45 59.70
CA SER A 324 22.61 7.57 61.00
C SER A 324 22.98 8.87 61.72
N LEU A 325 21.98 9.61 62.21
CA LEU A 325 22.15 10.68 63.20
C LEU A 325 21.95 10.12 64.62
N PRO A 326 22.78 10.50 65.61
CA PRO A 326 22.69 9.97 66.96
C PRO A 326 21.60 10.69 67.77
N SER A 327 20.90 9.91 68.58
CA SER A 327 19.95 10.35 69.60
C SER A 327 20.66 11.05 70.76
N THR A 328 20.22 12.26 71.08
CA THR A 328 20.40 12.86 72.41
C THR A 328 19.04 13.22 72.95
N GLY A 329 18.65 12.58 74.06
CA GLY A 329 17.36 12.71 74.70
C GLY A 329 17.29 13.73 75.83
N PHE A 330 16.13 13.65 76.49
CA PHE A 330 15.69 14.25 77.77
C PHE A 330 15.46 15.78 77.72
N SER A 331 14.34 16.35 78.18
CA SER A 331 13.23 15.88 79.03
C SER A 331 11.91 16.52 78.60
#